data_AF-A0A952P3N4-F1
#
_entry.id   AF-A0A952P3N4-F1
#
_cell.length_a   1.000
_cell.length_b   1.000
_cell.length_c   1.000
_cell.angle_alpha   90.00
_cell.angle_beta   90.00
_cell.angle_gamma   90.00
#
_symmetry.space_group_name_H-M   'P 1'
#
loop_
_entity.id
_entity.type
_entity.pdbx_description
1 polymer ?
#
loop_
_entity_poly.entity_id
_entity_poly.type
_entity_poly.pdbx_seq_one_letter_code
_entity_poly.pdbx_strand_id
1 'polypeptide(L)'
;MEITSIFWDGIKSRMKSRNENNKLLATWLDPIEYLNSAENEGRIRFTLGVPNALHQYWVVQNLQDKIYSEISETYRQPFEVEFVVTGHKTPVPPENPHALHEAMSHQEAPQRAPAVAIQRDNRPGYPESLKAEWTFNTFVVGKNSEFAHAACYNVARNPGADDYNPLLIYGPVGMGKSHLLHAAGNAIREQFPHLRILYISAERFMNECITAIRHQKMDLFQQKYRESYDVLLVDDIQLLGKGESTREEFFHTLNTFIDRRKQIILASDRMPKDIMNMEDRNRTRLERGLIADITMPDLETRIAILRYKAEQFQIRLPEEAVHYIARISKRSIRELEGNLKKAKMFSELQGLQIDYDLVKKLLANHETHSTISVEDIQKLVADHFNVKINDLKSSTRAKPIVVPRQICMYLIKKFLDKSYTDIGKAFGGKDHTTVMNAISRVKILQSTDQDMFKHIEELETYIHNITGV
;
A
#
# COMPACT_ATOMS: atom_id res chain seq x y z
N MET A 1 -42.26 15.66 -24.67
CA MET A 1 -41.59 16.78 -23.97
C MET A 1 -40.32 17.05 -24.76
N GLU A 2 -40.13 18.25 -25.30
CA GLU A 2 -38.95 18.53 -26.12
C GLU A 2 -37.71 18.59 -25.21
N ILE A 3 -36.80 17.64 -25.40
CA ILE A 3 -35.53 17.57 -24.67
C ILE A 3 -34.62 18.63 -25.28
N THR A 4 -34.47 19.73 -24.56
CA THR A 4 -33.73 20.92 -25.00
C THR A 4 -32.83 21.42 -23.86
N SER A 5 -32.01 22.43 -24.12
CA SER A 5 -31.23 23.09 -23.06
C SER A 5 -32.11 23.58 -21.90
N ILE A 6 -33.34 24.00 -22.18
CA ILE A 6 -34.33 24.43 -21.18
C ILE A 6 -34.71 23.28 -20.23
N PHE A 7 -34.82 22.06 -20.76
CA PHE A 7 -35.06 20.87 -19.93
C PHE A 7 -33.91 20.65 -18.94
N TRP A 8 -32.67 20.76 -19.42
CA TRP A 8 -31.48 20.62 -18.58
C TRP A 8 -31.37 21.73 -17.52
N ASP A 9 -31.65 22.97 -17.87
CA ASP A 9 -31.67 24.08 -16.90
C ASP A 9 -32.73 23.88 -15.82
N GLY A 10 -33.87 23.27 -16.18
CA GLY A 10 -34.89 22.83 -15.22
C GLY A 10 -34.38 21.76 -14.25
N ILE A 11 -33.60 20.79 -14.72
CA ILE A 11 -32.95 19.78 -13.89
C ILE A 11 -31.93 20.42 -12.94
N LYS A 12 -31.05 21.29 -13.46
CA LYS A 12 -30.06 22.02 -12.64
C LYS A 12 -30.74 22.84 -11.53
N SER A 13 -31.83 23.52 -11.86
CA SER A 13 -32.57 24.34 -10.89
C SER A 13 -33.20 23.51 -9.78
N ARG A 14 -33.81 22.36 -10.11
CA ARG A 14 -34.37 21.43 -9.11
C ARG A 14 -33.29 20.82 -8.22
N MET A 15 -32.17 20.42 -8.82
CA MET A 15 -31.02 19.90 -8.08
C MET A 15 -30.48 20.93 -7.08
N LYS A 16 -30.40 22.21 -7.49
CA LYS A 16 -30.00 23.30 -6.59
C LYS A 16 -31.03 23.55 -5.49
N SER A 17 -32.33 23.61 -5.79
CA SER A 17 -33.37 23.87 -4.79
C SER A 17 -33.51 22.73 -3.77
N ARG A 18 -33.26 21.48 -4.17
CA ARG A 18 -33.24 20.33 -3.25
C ARG A 18 -31.98 20.28 -2.39
N ASN A 19 -30.96 21.08 -2.71
CA ASN A 19 -29.64 21.08 -2.06
C ASN A 19 -29.15 22.50 -1.76
N GLU A 20 -30.03 23.39 -1.29
CA GLU A 20 -29.74 24.83 -1.07
C GLU A 20 -28.53 25.09 -0.16
N ASN A 21 -28.25 24.18 0.77
CA ASN A 21 -27.12 24.30 1.70
C ASN A 21 -25.78 23.85 1.09
N ASN A 22 -25.77 23.24 -0.10
CA ASN A 22 -24.57 22.72 -0.75
C ASN A 22 -24.08 23.66 -1.86
N LYS A 23 -23.36 24.71 -1.45
CA LYS A 23 -22.80 25.73 -2.38
C LYS A 23 -21.87 25.13 -3.44
N LEU A 24 -21.31 23.95 -3.20
CA LEU A 24 -20.36 23.27 -4.08
C LEU A 24 -21.05 22.50 -5.19
N LEU A 25 -22.30 22.08 -4.97
CA LEU A 25 -23.11 21.48 -6.01
C LEU A 25 -23.20 22.43 -7.20
N ALA A 26 -23.45 23.72 -6.95
CA ALA A 26 -23.50 24.72 -8.02
C ALA A 26 -22.16 24.84 -8.76
N THR A 27 -21.02 24.84 -8.06
CA THR A 27 -19.68 24.92 -8.65
C THR A 27 -19.40 23.84 -9.69
N TRP A 28 -19.90 22.61 -9.46
CA TRP A 28 -19.66 21.48 -10.36
C TRP A 28 -20.80 21.19 -11.32
N LEU A 29 -22.03 21.63 -11.01
CA LEU A 29 -23.23 21.44 -11.81
C LEU A 29 -23.42 22.55 -12.87
N ASP A 30 -23.03 23.79 -12.56
CA ASP A 30 -23.21 24.92 -13.48
C ASP A 30 -22.39 24.85 -14.76
N PRO A 31 -21.12 24.38 -14.71
CA PRO A 31 -20.32 24.22 -15.92
C PRO A 31 -20.78 23.05 -16.81
N ILE A 32 -21.81 22.30 -16.42
CA ILE A 32 -22.37 21.22 -17.22
C ILE A 32 -23.39 21.81 -18.20
N GLU A 33 -23.12 21.63 -19.47
CA GLU A 33 -23.94 22.12 -20.57
C GLU A 33 -24.67 20.97 -21.25
N TYR A 34 -25.89 21.21 -21.71
CA TYR A 34 -26.57 20.24 -22.57
C TYR A 34 -26.08 20.41 -24.00
N LEU A 35 -25.58 19.34 -24.61
CA LEU A 35 -25.09 19.37 -25.99
C LEU A 35 -26.17 18.93 -26.98
N ASN A 36 -26.65 17.71 -26.82
CA ASN A 36 -27.73 17.16 -27.63
C ASN A 36 -28.38 15.96 -26.94
N SER A 37 -29.44 15.47 -27.57
CA SER A 37 -30.02 14.17 -27.25
C SER A 37 -30.33 13.44 -28.56
N ALA A 38 -29.84 12.22 -28.68
CA ALA A 38 -30.09 11.37 -29.83
C ALA A 38 -30.82 10.11 -29.39
N GLU A 39 -31.79 9.66 -30.20
CA GLU A 39 -32.43 8.38 -29.97
C GLU A 39 -31.57 7.28 -30.58
N ASN A 40 -31.23 6.27 -29.77
CA ASN A 40 -30.49 5.10 -30.19
C ASN A 40 -31.16 3.85 -29.63
N GLU A 41 -31.58 2.93 -30.50
CA GLU A 41 -32.19 1.64 -30.14
C GLU A 41 -33.35 1.75 -29.12
N GLY A 42 -34.22 2.75 -29.29
CA GLY A 42 -35.40 2.96 -28.43
C GLY A 42 -35.09 3.54 -27.04
N ARG A 43 -33.87 4.06 -26.82
CA ARG A 43 -33.49 4.85 -25.66
C ARG A 43 -32.95 6.20 -26.09
N ILE A 44 -33.27 7.23 -25.33
CA ILE A 44 -32.67 8.55 -25.58
C ILE A 44 -31.35 8.65 -24.83
N ARG A 45 -30.29 9.01 -25.54
CA ARG A 45 -28.99 9.35 -24.93
C ARG A 45 -28.89 10.85 -24.73
N PHE A 46 -28.72 11.29 -23.50
CA PHE A 46 -28.44 12.67 -23.11
C PHE A 46 -26.94 12.90 -23.09
N THR A 47 -26.42 13.75 -23.97
CA THR A 47 -25.00 14.08 -23.99
C THR A 47 -24.78 15.44 -23.32
N LEU A 48 -24.04 15.42 -22.22
CA LEU A 48 -23.75 16.58 -21.37
C LEU A 48 -22.27 16.96 -21.47
N GLY A 49 -22.00 18.22 -21.79
CA GLY A 49 -20.68 18.80 -21.94
C GLY A 49 -20.08 19.20 -20.60
N VAL A 50 -18.81 18.88 -20.38
CA VAL A 50 -18.04 19.30 -19.20
C VAL A 50 -16.70 19.95 -19.58
N PRO A 51 -16.14 20.85 -18.76
CA PRO A 51 -15.02 21.71 -19.19
C PRO A 51 -13.70 20.97 -19.44
N ASN A 52 -13.39 19.94 -18.64
CA ASN A 52 -12.13 19.19 -18.71
C ASN A 52 -12.30 17.77 -18.14
N ALA A 53 -11.28 16.91 -18.36
CA ALA A 53 -11.32 15.50 -17.94
C ALA A 53 -11.38 15.30 -16.41
N LEU A 54 -10.79 16.20 -15.62
CA LEU A 54 -10.89 16.16 -14.15
C LEU A 54 -12.33 16.43 -13.69
N HIS A 55 -12.99 17.41 -14.32
CA HIS A 55 -14.39 17.75 -14.08
C HIS A 55 -15.32 16.60 -14.48
N GLN A 56 -15.05 15.97 -15.63
CA GLN A 56 -15.76 14.78 -16.07
C GLN A 56 -15.66 13.66 -15.04
N TYR A 57 -14.44 13.32 -14.60
CA TYR A 57 -14.22 12.29 -13.59
C TYR A 57 -14.98 12.59 -12.30
N TRP A 58 -14.89 13.82 -11.80
CA TRP A 58 -15.56 14.20 -10.56
C TRP A 58 -17.08 14.14 -10.67
N VAL A 59 -17.68 14.65 -11.76
CA VAL A 59 -19.13 14.59 -12.01
C VAL A 59 -19.61 13.15 -12.14
N VAL A 60 -18.87 12.30 -12.86
CA VAL A 60 -19.16 10.87 -12.99
C VAL A 60 -19.16 10.17 -11.63
N GLN A 61 -18.15 10.43 -10.78
CA GLN A 61 -18.03 9.75 -9.50
C GLN A 61 -19.02 10.25 -8.43
N ASN A 62 -19.44 11.51 -8.48
CA ASN A 62 -20.15 12.15 -7.37
C ASN A 62 -21.56 12.64 -7.70
N LEU A 63 -21.84 12.98 -8.96
CA LEU A 63 -23.10 13.59 -9.38
C LEU A 63 -23.89 12.75 -10.39
N GLN A 64 -23.28 11.78 -11.06
CA GLN A 64 -23.96 10.99 -12.10
C GLN A 64 -25.24 10.35 -11.60
N ASP A 65 -25.21 9.68 -10.45
CA ASP A 65 -26.41 9.02 -9.89
C ASP A 65 -27.51 10.02 -9.54
N LYS A 66 -27.13 11.21 -9.06
CA LYS A 66 -28.09 12.28 -8.73
C LYS A 66 -28.70 12.89 -9.99
N ILE A 67 -27.88 13.16 -11.00
CA ILE A 67 -28.32 13.64 -12.30
C ILE A 67 -29.26 12.61 -12.94
N TYR A 68 -28.89 11.34 -12.90
CA TYR A 68 -29.71 10.25 -13.41
C TYR A 68 -31.05 10.15 -12.67
N SER A 69 -31.05 10.19 -11.34
CA SER A 69 -32.28 10.18 -10.54
C SER A 69 -33.22 11.34 -10.92
N GLU A 70 -32.71 12.55 -11.02
CA GLU A 70 -33.52 13.75 -11.33
C GLU A 70 -34.07 13.74 -12.76
N ILE A 71 -33.27 13.26 -13.72
CA ILE A 71 -33.74 13.06 -15.09
C ILE A 71 -34.83 11.98 -15.09
N SER A 72 -34.67 10.87 -14.36
CA SER A 72 -35.67 9.78 -14.31
C SER A 72 -37.01 10.19 -13.70
N GLU A 73 -37.01 11.09 -12.71
CA GLU A 73 -38.24 11.61 -12.11
C GLU A 73 -39.07 12.43 -13.13
N THR A 74 -38.36 13.10 -14.05
CA THR A 74 -38.95 14.00 -15.03
C THR A 74 -39.24 13.29 -16.36
N TYR A 75 -38.30 12.46 -16.81
CA TYR A 75 -38.29 11.71 -18.05
C TYR A 75 -38.48 10.22 -17.73
N ARG A 76 -39.75 9.79 -17.69
CA ARG A 76 -40.17 8.45 -17.23
C ARG A 76 -40.01 7.34 -18.29
N GLN A 77 -39.08 7.50 -19.22
CA GLN A 77 -38.74 6.51 -20.24
C GLN A 77 -37.27 6.11 -20.08
N PRO A 78 -36.83 4.94 -20.58
CA PRO A 78 -35.43 4.54 -20.50
C PRO A 78 -34.49 5.51 -21.24
N PHE A 79 -33.39 5.89 -20.59
CA PHE A 79 -32.40 6.81 -21.15
C PHE A 79 -30.98 6.47 -20.69
N GLU A 80 -30.00 7.08 -21.36
CA GLU A 80 -28.59 7.05 -21.00
C GLU A 80 -28.07 8.47 -20.80
N VAL A 81 -27.09 8.65 -19.91
CA VAL A 81 -26.40 9.93 -19.72
C VAL A 81 -24.94 9.72 -20.05
N GLU A 82 -24.42 10.50 -20.99
CA GLU A 82 -23.03 10.50 -21.39
C GLU A 82 -22.42 11.88 -21.13
N PHE A 83 -21.27 11.93 -20.47
CA PHE A 83 -20.53 13.17 -20.26
C PHE A 83 -19.39 13.26 -21.27
N VAL A 84 -19.24 14.39 -21.97
CA VAL A 84 -18.20 14.62 -22.98
C VAL A 84 -17.42 15.89 -22.64
N VAL A 85 -16.10 15.85 -22.79
CA VAL A 85 -15.25 17.02 -22.54
C VAL A 85 -15.34 17.99 -23.73
N THR A 86 -15.83 19.21 -23.49
CA THR A 86 -16.04 20.22 -24.56
C THR A 86 -14.95 21.27 -24.63
N GLY A 87 -14.11 21.40 -23.60
CA GLY A 87 -12.99 22.34 -23.57
C GLY A 87 -13.39 23.82 -23.44
N HIS A 88 -14.68 24.13 -23.23
CA HIS A 88 -15.14 25.49 -23.00
C HIS A 88 -14.72 25.98 -21.61
N LYS A 89 -13.72 26.87 -21.59
CA LYS A 89 -13.30 27.62 -20.39
C LYS A 89 -14.38 28.66 -20.06
N THR A 90 -15.28 28.35 -19.13
CA THR A 90 -15.91 29.42 -18.35
C THR A 90 -14.86 30.05 -17.42
N PRO A 91 -14.95 31.36 -17.10
CA PRO A 91 -13.91 32.04 -16.33
C PRO A 91 -13.93 31.52 -14.90
N VAL A 92 -12.97 30.68 -14.55
CA VAL A 92 -12.65 30.31 -13.17
C VAL A 92 -11.84 31.47 -12.56
N PRO A 93 -12.18 32.00 -11.36
CA PRO A 93 -11.28 32.90 -10.63
C PRO A 93 -9.98 32.17 -10.28
N PRO A 94 -8.86 32.89 -10.05
CA PRO A 94 -7.52 32.35 -10.19
C PRO A 94 -7.18 31.25 -9.17
N GLU A 95 -6.29 30.36 -9.61
CA GLU A 95 -5.63 29.26 -8.92
C GLU A 95 -5.43 29.51 -7.42
N ASN A 96 -6.21 28.81 -6.60
CA ASN A 96 -5.93 28.68 -5.18
C ASN A 96 -6.28 27.23 -4.76
N PRO A 97 -5.29 26.36 -4.51
CA PRO A 97 -5.50 24.95 -4.10
C PRO A 97 -6.33 24.81 -2.80
N HIS A 98 -6.46 25.90 -2.04
CA HIS A 98 -7.26 25.98 -0.82
C HIS A 98 -8.78 25.93 -1.06
N ALA A 99 -9.30 26.39 -2.20
CA ALA A 99 -10.75 26.43 -2.44
C ALA A 99 -11.37 25.02 -2.60
N LEU A 100 -10.60 24.05 -3.10
CA LEU A 100 -10.98 22.63 -3.15
C LEU A 100 -10.98 22.00 -1.75
N HIS A 101 -10.16 22.49 -0.81
CA HIS A 101 -10.07 21.99 0.56
C HIS A 101 -11.15 22.61 1.48
N GLU A 102 -11.47 23.90 1.30
CA GLU A 102 -12.59 24.57 1.99
C GLU A 102 -13.96 24.06 1.52
N ALA A 103 -14.07 23.70 0.24
CA ALA A 103 -15.21 22.97 -0.29
C ALA A 103 -15.42 21.63 0.44
N MET A 104 -14.35 20.86 0.64
CA MET A 104 -14.46 19.53 1.25
C MET A 104 -14.65 19.56 2.78
N SER A 105 -14.60 20.73 3.44
CA SER A 105 -14.66 20.86 4.90
C SER A 105 -15.93 21.52 5.45
N HIS A 106 -16.85 21.99 4.60
CA HIS A 106 -18.15 22.53 5.04
C HIS A 106 -19.34 21.77 4.45
N GLN A 107 -19.68 20.65 5.10
CA GLN A 107 -21.06 20.25 5.31
C GLN A 107 -21.34 20.27 6.80
N GLU A 108 -22.09 21.29 7.24
CA GLU A 108 -22.75 21.26 8.55
C GLU A 108 -23.74 20.10 8.59
N ALA A 109 -23.67 19.36 9.70
CA ALA A 109 -24.56 18.26 10.02
C ALA A 109 -26.04 18.70 10.06
N PRO A 110 -26.98 17.93 9.50
CA PRO A 110 -28.38 18.13 9.83
C PRO A 110 -28.61 17.72 11.29
N GLN A 111 -29.04 18.69 12.09
CA GLN A 111 -29.53 18.49 13.45
C GLN A 111 -30.58 17.34 13.45
N ARG A 112 -30.30 16.27 14.21
CA ARG A 112 -31.31 15.31 14.64
C ARG A 112 -31.49 15.40 16.15
N ALA A 113 -32.75 15.48 16.54
CA ALA A 113 -33.30 15.43 17.89
C ALA A 113 -32.84 14.16 18.66
N PRO A 114 -33.04 14.10 19.99
CA PRO A 114 -32.20 13.34 20.90
C PRO A 114 -32.30 11.84 20.64
N ALA A 115 -31.23 11.26 20.09
CA ALA A 115 -31.05 9.82 20.05
C ALA A 115 -30.48 9.36 21.38
N VAL A 116 -31.20 8.42 22.01
CA VAL A 116 -30.87 7.70 23.23
C VAL A 116 -29.37 7.41 23.32
N ALA A 117 -28.78 7.76 24.47
CA ALA A 117 -27.38 7.49 24.79
C ALA A 117 -27.07 6.00 24.65
N ILE A 118 -26.56 5.58 23.49
CA ILE A 118 -25.83 4.33 23.38
C ILE A 118 -24.50 4.61 24.08
N GLN A 119 -24.38 4.03 25.28
CA GLN A 119 -23.16 4.04 26.05
C GLN A 119 -21.99 3.70 25.12
N ARG A 120 -21.08 4.67 24.95
CA ARG A 120 -19.73 4.38 24.47
C ARG A 120 -19.21 3.30 25.40
N ASP A 121 -19.05 2.08 24.89
CA ASP A 121 -18.53 0.96 25.67
C ASP A 121 -17.04 1.21 25.92
N ASN A 122 -16.77 2.20 26.75
CA ASN A 122 -15.47 2.50 27.36
C ASN A 122 -15.31 1.50 28.51
N ARG A 123 -15.21 0.21 28.17
CA ARG A 123 -14.78 -0.80 29.13
C ARG A 123 -13.25 -0.71 29.23
N PRO A 124 -12.67 -0.46 30.41
CA PRO A 124 -11.24 -0.53 30.59
C PRO A 124 -10.81 -2.00 30.44
N GLY A 125 -10.05 -2.34 29.39
CA GLY A 125 -9.43 -3.67 29.28
C GLY A 125 -9.30 -4.34 27.90
N TYR A 126 -9.62 -3.70 26.77
CA TYR A 126 -9.38 -4.30 25.44
C TYR A 126 -8.19 -3.64 24.72
N PRO A 127 -7.04 -4.34 24.56
CA PRO A 127 -6.03 -3.99 23.57
C PRO A 127 -6.43 -4.65 22.23
N GLU A 128 -6.42 -4.06 21.03
CA GLU A 128 -5.99 -2.77 20.51
C GLU A 128 -7.08 -2.30 19.54
N SER A 129 -7.64 -1.12 19.78
CA SER A 129 -8.51 -0.44 18.83
C SER A 129 -7.72 -0.07 17.56
N LEU A 130 -8.41 0.00 16.43
CA LEU A 130 -7.89 0.64 15.22
C LEU A 130 -7.26 2.00 15.56
N LYS A 131 -6.05 2.27 15.08
CA LYS A 131 -5.40 3.58 15.20
C LYS A 131 -6.20 4.61 14.41
N ALA A 132 -6.84 5.55 15.09
CA ALA A 132 -7.79 6.48 14.47
C ALA A 132 -7.13 7.42 13.46
N GLU A 133 -5.84 7.69 13.63
CA GLU A 133 -5.05 8.58 12.78
C GLU A 133 -4.58 7.93 11.47
N TRP A 134 -4.69 6.61 11.34
CA TRP A 134 -4.32 5.88 10.12
C TRP A 134 -5.55 5.69 9.24
N THR A 135 -5.78 6.63 8.33
CA THR A 135 -6.90 6.65 7.38
C THR A 135 -6.35 6.73 5.95
N PHE A 136 -7.22 6.56 4.95
CA PHE A 136 -6.82 6.71 3.55
C PHE A 136 -6.29 8.13 3.26
N ASN A 137 -6.89 9.15 3.88
CA ASN A 137 -6.46 10.55 3.72
C ASN A 137 -5.06 10.82 4.26
N THR A 138 -4.57 10.00 5.21
CA THR A 138 -3.23 10.15 5.77
C THR A 138 -2.18 9.27 5.06
N PHE A 139 -2.59 8.55 4.02
CA PHE A 139 -1.72 7.71 3.20
C PHE A 139 -1.41 8.41 1.87
N VAL A 140 -0.12 8.68 1.62
CA VAL A 140 0.31 9.27 0.35
C VAL A 140 0.41 8.18 -0.71
N VAL A 141 -0.46 8.26 -1.73
CA VAL A 141 -0.52 7.28 -2.81
C VAL A 141 0.53 7.61 -3.88
N GLY A 142 1.27 6.59 -4.31
CA GLY A 142 2.15 6.63 -5.48
C GLY A 142 1.99 5.35 -6.30
N LYS A 143 2.65 5.26 -7.45
CA LYS A 143 2.55 4.10 -8.36
C LYS A 143 2.86 2.75 -7.68
N ASN A 144 3.74 2.77 -6.70
CA ASN A 144 4.17 1.60 -5.91
C ASN A 144 3.10 1.06 -4.94
N SER A 145 2.05 1.83 -4.65
CA SER A 145 1.02 1.53 -3.66
C SER A 145 -0.40 1.77 -4.16
N GLU A 146 -0.57 2.31 -5.37
CA GLU A 146 -1.85 2.67 -5.98
C GLU A 146 -2.82 1.49 -6.01
N PHE A 147 -2.35 0.33 -6.45
CA PHE A 147 -3.18 -0.88 -6.50
C PHE A 147 -3.60 -1.36 -5.10
N ALA A 148 -2.67 -1.43 -4.15
CA ALA A 148 -2.97 -1.81 -2.76
C ALA A 148 -3.93 -0.82 -2.08
N HIS A 149 -3.76 0.47 -2.34
CA HIS A 149 -4.67 1.51 -1.86
C HIS A 149 -6.08 1.33 -2.44
N ALA A 150 -6.21 1.17 -3.76
CA ALA A 150 -7.49 0.96 -4.44
C ALA A 150 -8.19 -0.31 -3.97
N ALA A 151 -7.44 -1.41 -3.80
CA ALA A 151 -7.93 -2.67 -3.27
C ALA A 151 -8.51 -2.51 -1.85
N CYS A 152 -7.76 -1.88 -0.95
CA CYS A 152 -8.20 -1.59 0.42
C CYS A 152 -9.44 -0.69 0.43
N TYR A 153 -9.47 0.32 -0.43
CA TYR A 153 -10.60 1.25 -0.54
C TYR A 153 -11.87 0.56 -1.03
N ASN A 154 -11.76 -0.32 -2.04
CA ASN A 154 -12.90 -1.10 -2.55
C ASN A 154 -13.43 -2.08 -1.52
N VAL A 155 -12.54 -2.79 -0.82
CA VAL A 155 -12.92 -3.68 0.30
C VAL A 155 -13.61 -2.89 1.41
N ALA A 156 -13.15 -1.68 1.71
CA ALA A 156 -13.76 -0.87 2.75
C ALA A 156 -15.19 -0.43 2.40
N ARG A 157 -15.49 -0.23 1.10
CA ARG A 157 -16.83 0.14 0.62
C ARG A 157 -17.79 -1.04 0.49
N ASN A 158 -17.27 -2.24 0.24
CA ASN A 158 -18.06 -3.44 0.02
C ASN A 158 -17.46 -4.64 0.80
N PRO A 159 -17.47 -4.60 2.15
CA PRO A 159 -16.87 -5.67 2.95
C PRO A 159 -17.61 -7.00 2.73
N GLY A 160 -16.86 -8.06 2.46
CA GLY A 160 -17.37 -9.42 2.24
C GLY A 160 -17.68 -9.76 0.77
N ALA A 161 -17.42 -8.85 -0.17
CA ALA A 161 -17.60 -9.11 -1.60
C ALA A 161 -16.65 -10.23 -2.11
N ASP A 162 -17.18 -11.13 -2.95
CA ASP A 162 -16.50 -12.37 -3.35
C ASP A 162 -15.18 -12.11 -4.12
N ASP A 163 -15.08 -11.02 -4.90
CA ASP A 163 -13.91 -10.72 -5.74
C ASP A 163 -12.66 -10.30 -4.95
N TYR A 164 -12.82 -9.93 -3.67
CA TYR A 164 -11.75 -9.31 -2.87
C TYR A 164 -11.58 -9.94 -1.48
N ASN A 165 -12.15 -11.12 -1.25
CA ASN A 165 -12.13 -11.78 0.06
C ASN A 165 -11.48 -13.17 -0.02
N PRO A 166 -10.34 -13.41 0.66
CA PRO A 166 -9.59 -12.47 1.49
C PRO A 166 -8.80 -11.43 0.66
N LEU A 167 -8.52 -10.27 1.24
CA LEU A 167 -7.54 -9.32 0.72
C LEU A 167 -6.20 -9.52 1.44
N LEU A 168 -5.12 -9.74 0.71
CA LEU A 168 -3.76 -9.81 1.23
C LEU A 168 -2.93 -8.63 0.73
N ILE A 169 -2.49 -7.78 1.65
CA ILE A 169 -1.52 -6.70 1.41
C ILE A 169 -0.12 -7.28 1.63
N TYR A 170 0.65 -7.39 0.56
CA TYR A 170 1.97 -8.01 0.57
C TYR A 170 3.06 -7.00 0.24
N GLY A 171 4.20 -7.05 0.92
CA GLY A 171 5.38 -6.27 0.54
C GLY A 171 6.40 -6.13 1.64
N PRO A 172 7.61 -5.60 1.39
CA PRO A 172 8.66 -5.51 2.40
C PRO A 172 8.26 -4.76 3.68
N VAL A 173 9.08 -4.90 4.73
CA VAL A 173 8.86 -4.21 6.01
C VAL A 173 8.92 -2.69 5.82
N GLY A 174 7.99 -1.98 6.44
CA GLY A 174 8.00 -0.51 6.46
C GLY A 174 7.53 0.16 5.17
N MET A 175 6.76 -0.54 4.34
CA MET A 175 6.18 0.03 3.11
C MET A 175 4.76 0.60 3.25
N GLY A 176 4.14 0.49 4.43
CA GLY A 176 2.81 1.06 4.69
C GLY A 176 1.66 0.04 4.77
N LYS A 177 1.95 -1.26 4.79
CA LYS A 177 0.95 -2.35 4.93
C LYS A 177 0.00 -2.15 6.11
N SER A 178 0.55 -1.98 7.32
CA SER A 178 -0.25 -1.75 8.53
C SER A 178 -1.08 -0.47 8.44
N HIS A 179 -0.56 0.59 7.79
CA HIS A 179 -1.33 1.82 7.58
C HIS A 179 -2.57 1.53 6.73
N LEU A 180 -2.41 0.88 5.58
CA LEU A 180 -3.53 0.52 4.70
C LEU A 180 -4.53 -0.42 5.39
N LEU A 181 -4.04 -1.41 6.16
CA LEU A 181 -4.87 -2.32 6.94
C LEU A 181 -5.76 -1.55 7.95
N HIS A 182 -5.16 -0.62 8.71
CA HIS A 182 -5.90 0.23 9.64
C HIS A 182 -6.83 1.22 8.92
N ALA A 183 -6.41 1.79 7.79
CA ALA A 183 -7.21 2.71 6.99
C ALA A 183 -8.49 2.04 6.48
N ALA A 184 -8.37 0.83 5.95
CA ALA A 184 -9.52 0.01 5.54
C ALA A 184 -10.44 -0.26 6.74
N GLY A 185 -9.88 -0.70 7.88
CA GLY A 185 -10.64 -0.93 9.10
C GLY A 185 -11.39 0.31 9.60
N ASN A 186 -10.74 1.49 9.57
CA ASN A 186 -11.35 2.75 10.00
C ASN A 186 -12.48 3.17 9.06
N ALA A 187 -12.28 3.06 7.75
CA ALA A 187 -13.32 3.36 6.77
C ALA A 187 -14.53 2.41 6.90
N ILE A 188 -14.31 1.11 7.13
CA ILE A 188 -15.39 0.15 7.40
C ILE A 188 -16.13 0.53 8.69
N ARG A 189 -15.41 0.90 9.75
CA ARG A 189 -16.02 1.29 11.03
C ARG A 189 -16.92 2.51 10.89
N GLU A 190 -16.49 3.46 10.08
CA GLU A 190 -17.23 4.70 9.82
C GLU A 190 -18.47 4.45 8.94
N GLN A 191 -18.29 3.70 7.84
CA GLN A 191 -19.37 3.45 6.87
C GLN A 191 -20.37 2.38 7.34
N PHE A 192 -19.93 1.40 8.13
CA PHE A 192 -20.72 0.28 8.62
C PHE A 192 -20.62 0.13 10.15
N PRO A 193 -21.21 1.05 10.95
CA PRO A 193 -21.07 1.05 12.42
C PRO A 193 -21.62 -0.19 13.13
N HIS A 194 -22.43 -0.99 12.44
CA HIS A 194 -23.02 -2.23 12.96
C HIS A 194 -22.07 -3.44 12.82
N LEU A 195 -21.04 -3.37 11.97
CA LEU A 195 -20.08 -4.45 11.81
C LEU A 195 -19.05 -4.44 12.94
N ARG A 196 -18.83 -5.60 13.55
CA ARG A 196 -17.83 -5.75 14.61
C ARG A 196 -16.48 -6.07 13.99
N ILE A 197 -15.50 -5.20 14.22
CA ILE A 197 -14.16 -5.30 13.62
C ILE A 197 -13.16 -5.78 14.66
N LEU A 198 -12.37 -6.79 14.31
CA LEU A 198 -11.21 -7.25 15.09
C LEU A 198 -9.93 -6.94 14.34
N TYR A 199 -9.06 -6.15 14.97
CA TYR A 199 -7.65 -6.02 14.58
C TYR A 199 -6.78 -6.85 15.52
N ILE A 200 -5.85 -7.64 14.96
CA ILE A 200 -4.91 -8.46 15.73
C ILE A 200 -3.63 -8.77 14.93
N SER A 201 -2.48 -8.90 15.59
CA SER A 201 -1.29 -9.49 14.94
C SER A 201 -1.35 -11.02 14.98
N ALA A 202 -0.77 -11.69 13.99
CA ALA A 202 -0.72 -13.15 13.98
C ALA A 202 -0.01 -13.72 15.23
N GLU A 203 1.10 -13.11 15.66
CA GLU A 203 1.80 -13.49 16.89
C GLU A 203 0.88 -13.46 18.12
N ARG A 204 0.09 -12.38 18.26
CA ARG A 204 -0.82 -12.25 19.40
C ARG A 204 -1.95 -13.26 19.35
N PHE A 205 -2.53 -13.50 18.18
CA PHE A 205 -3.53 -14.56 18.01
C PHE A 205 -2.98 -15.91 18.51
N MET A 206 -1.74 -16.24 18.13
CA MET A 206 -1.07 -17.47 18.54
C MET A 206 -0.86 -17.51 20.06
N ASN A 207 -0.41 -16.42 20.68
CA ASN A 207 -0.23 -16.33 22.13
C ASN A 207 -1.56 -16.49 22.89
N GLU A 208 -2.64 -15.85 22.41
CA GLU A 208 -3.97 -16.02 23.00
C GLU A 208 -4.51 -17.45 22.83
N CYS A 209 -4.21 -18.10 21.70
CA CYS A 209 -4.55 -19.51 21.47
C CYS A 209 -3.78 -20.44 22.42
N ILE A 210 -2.47 -20.22 22.62
CA ILE A 210 -1.65 -21.00 23.56
C ILE A 210 -2.22 -20.89 24.98
N THR A 211 -2.57 -19.69 25.40
CA THR A 211 -3.18 -19.43 26.71
C THR A 211 -4.53 -20.14 26.84
N ALA A 212 -5.37 -20.11 25.80
CA ALA A 212 -6.66 -20.79 25.79
C ALA A 212 -6.51 -22.32 25.88
N ILE A 213 -5.54 -22.91 25.17
CA ILE A 213 -5.21 -24.34 25.27
C ILE A 213 -4.75 -24.67 26.70
N ARG A 214 -3.81 -23.91 27.24
CA ARG A 214 -3.26 -24.14 28.59
C ARG A 214 -4.32 -24.10 29.68
N HIS A 215 -5.31 -23.21 29.55
CA HIS A 215 -6.38 -23.05 30.53
C HIS A 215 -7.66 -23.83 30.19
N GLN A 216 -7.64 -24.68 29.16
CA GLN A 216 -8.82 -25.44 28.70
C GLN A 216 -10.04 -24.54 28.40
N LYS A 217 -9.78 -23.39 27.78
CA LYS A 217 -10.80 -22.37 27.41
C LYS A 217 -10.92 -22.18 25.90
N MET A 218 -10.73 -23.25 25.13
CA MET A 218 -10.81 -23.19 23.67
C MET A 218 -12.20 -22.80 23.15
N ASP A 219 -13.27 -23.17 23.86
CA ASP A 219 -14.63 -22.77 23.48
C ASP A 219 -14.80 -21.25 23.52
N LEU A 220 -14.29 -20.60 24.56
CA LEU A 220 -14.30 -19.13 24.69
C LEU A 220 -13.42 -18.46 23.63
N PHE A 221 -12.28 -19.08 23.30
CA PHE A 221 -11.41 -18.61 22.23
C PHE A 221 -12.13 -18.65 20.88
N GLN A 222 -12.75 -19.78 20.53
CA GLN A 222 -13.49 -19.93 19.27
C GLN A 222 -14.69 -18.99 19.21
N GLN A 223 -15.44 -18.83 20.30
CA GLN A 223 -16.55 -17.87 20.38
C GLN A 223 -16.06 -16.44 20.14
N LYS A 224 -14.97 -16.04 20.78
CA LYS A 224 -14.37 -14.71 20.58
C LYS A 224 -13.97 -14.52 19.12
N TYR A 225 -13.17 -15.42 18.55
CA TYR A 225 -12.55 -15.18 17.26
C TYR A 225 -13.45 -15.50 16.07
N ARG A 226 -14.34 -16.49 16.14
CA ARG A 226 -15.15 -16.96 14.99
C ARG A 226 -16.58 -16.38 14.96
N GLU A 227 -17.14 -16.05 16.12
CA GLU A 227 -18.57 -15.66 16.24
C GLU A 227 -18.76 -14.17 16.54
N SER A 228 -17.82 -13.56 17.26
CA SER A 228 -18.00 -12.21 17.80
C SER A 228 -17.66 -11.08 16.83
N TYR A 229 -17.11 -11.37 15.65
CA TYR A 229 -16.67 -10.35 14.69
C TYR A 229 -17.11 -10.65 13.27
N ASP A 230 -17.28 -9.59 12.49
CA ASP A 230 -17.75 -9.61 11.10
C ASP A 230 -16.63 -9.22 10.13
N VAL A 231 -15.59 -8.54 10.63
CA VAL A 231 -14.38 -8.19 9.88
C VAL A 231 -13.14 -8.57 10.70
N LEU A 232 -12.22 -9.28 10.06
CA LEU A 232 -10.95 -9.69 10.64
C LEU A 232 -9.78 -9.01 9.90
N LEU A 233 -9.01 -8.21 10.64
CA LEU A 233 -7.81 -7.54 10.17
C LEU A 233 -6.61 -8.19 10.87
N VAL A 234 -5.76 -8.87 10.11
CA VAL A 234 -4.59 -9.56 10.65
C VAL A 234 -3.31 -8.94 10.12
N ASP A 235 -2.47 -8.44 11.03
CA ASP A 235 -1.14 -7.95 10.68
C ASP A 235 -0.06 -9.04 10.90
N ASP A 236 1.04 -8.89 10.18
CA ASP A 236 2.26 -9.71 10.29
C ASP A 236 2.02 -11.24 10.25
N ILE A 237 1.27 -11.75 9.27
CA ILE A 237 0.98 -13.20 9.14
C ILE A 237 2.23 -14.07 8.92
N GLN A 238 3.37 -13.48 8.57
CA GLN A 238 4.66 -14.18 8.51
C GLN A 238 5.15 -14.65 9.88
N LEU A 239 4.65 -14.05 10.97
CA LEU A 239 5.02 -14.36 12.35
C LEU A 239 4.18 -15.50 12.95
N LEU A 240 3.58 -16.33 12.10
CA LEU A 240 2.98 -17.59 12.55
C LEU A 240 4.06 -18.45 13.21
N GLY A 241 3.87 -18.71 14.51
CA GLY A 241 4.82 -19.47 15.32
C GLY A 241 4.97 -20.94 14.87
N LYS A 242 5.93 -21.64 15.48
CA LYS A 242 6.25 -23.04 15.15
C LYS A 242 5.20 -24.07 15.62
N GLY A 243 4.21 -23.66 16.42
CA GLY A 243 3.19 -24.57 16.95
C GLY A 243 2.22 -25.01 15.85
N GLU A 244 2.21 -26.29 15.53
CA GLU A 244 1.34 -26.85 14.49
C GLU A 244 -0.15 -26.65 14.83
N SER A 245 -0.56 -27.01 16.04
CA SER A 245 -1.97 -26.90 16.47
C SER A 245 -2.47 -25.45 16.52
N THR A 246 -1.63 -24.50 16.91
CA THR A 246 -2.01 -23.07 16.97
C THR A 246 -2.09 -22.46 15.57
N ARG A 247 -1.23 -22.91 14.65
CA ARG A 247 -1.26 -22.53 13.23
C ARG A 247 -2.50 -23.07 12.54
N GLU A 248 -2.84 -24.34 12.79
CA GLU A 248 -4.10 -24.93 12.30
C GLU A 248 -5.31 -24.15 12.77
N GLU A 249 -5.37 -23.81 14.06
CA GLU A 249 -6.47 -23.02 14.65
C GLU A 249 -6.61 -21.63 14.01
N PHE A 250 -5.49 -20.97 13.68
CA PHE A 250 -5.49 -19.72 12.92
C PHE A 250 -6.15 -19.89 11.54
N PHE A 251 -5.75 -20.90 10.78
CA PHE A 251 -6.34 -21.15 9.47
C PHE A 251 -7.79 -21.63 9.55
N HIS A 252 -8.18 -22.39 10.58
CA HIS A 252 -9.58 -22.72 10.83
C HIS A 252 -10.43 -21.48 11.11
N THR A 253 -9.87 -20.51 11.84
CA THR A 253 -10.52 -19.21 12.05
C THR A 253 -10.69 -18.46 10.74
N LEU A 254 -9.63 -18.34 9.92
CA LEU A 254 -9.73 -17.70 8.60
C LEU A 254 -10.78 -18.38 7.71
N ASN A 255 -10.76 -19.70 7.62
CA ASN A 255 -11.72 -20.47 6.84
C ASN A 255 -13.16 -20.22 7.30
N THR A 256 -13.38 -20.11 8.62
CA THR A 256 -14.71 -19.78 9.16
C THR A 256 -15.20 -18.41 8.70
N PHE A 257 -14.31 -17.42 8.56
CA PHE A 257 -14.70 -16.11 8.02
C PHE A 257 -15.02 -16.20 6.53
N ILE A 258 -14.19 -16.89 5.73
CA ILE A 258 -14.42 -17.09 4.30
C ILE A 258 -15.76 -17.79 4.06
N ASP A 259 -15.98 -18.92 4.72
CA ASP A 259 -17.18 -19.75 4.54
C ASP A 259 -18.47 -19.00 4.96
N ARG A 260 -18.35 -18.07 5.91
CA ARG A 260 -19.44 -17.18 6.36
C ARG A 260 -19.52 -15.87 5.59
N ARG A 261 -18.73 -15.69 4.52
CA ARG A 261 -18.62 -14.46 3.72
C ARG A 261 -18.34 -13.19 4.55
N LYS A 262 -17.61 -13.36 5.66
CA LYS A 262 -17.12 -12.26 6.51
C LYS A 262 -15.82 -11.71 5.92
N GLN A 263 -15.58 -10.41 6.06
CA GLN A 263 -14.41 -9.79 5.45
C GLN A 263 -13.13 -10.17 6.18
N ILE A 264 -12.10 -10.49 5.40
CA ILE A 264 -10.74 -10.71 5.88
C ILE A 264 -9.79 -9.77 5.14
N ILE A 265 -8.96 -9.04 5.89
CA ILE A 265 -7.82 -8.30 5.35
C ILE A 265 -6.56 -8.73 6.09
N LEU A 266 -5.55 -9.17 5.36
CA LEU A 266 -4.29 -9.68 5.87
C LEU A 266 -3.15 -8.77 5.41
N ALA A 267 -2.13 -8.61 6.25
CA ALA A 267 -0.87 -8.00 5.87
C ALA A 267 0.29 -8.96 6.09
N SER A 268 1.20 -9.05 5.10
CA SER A 268 2.40 -9.88 5.19
C SER A 268 3.62 -9.25 4.54
N ASP A 269 4.80 -9.57 5.05
CA ASP A 269 6.06 -9.32 4.33
C ASP A 269 6.48 -10.44 3.36
N ARG A 270 5.69 -11.53 3.29
CA ARG A 270 5.94 -12.71 2.43
C ARG A 270 4.70 -13.04 1.60
N MET A 271 4.90 -13.56 0.39
CA MET A 271 3.78 -14.13 -0.36
C MET A 271 3.30 -15.40 0.33
N PRO A 272 2.03 -15.84 0.11
CA PRO A 272 1.51 -17.09 0.70
C PRO A 272 2.43 -18.30 0.51
N LYS A 273 3.03 -18.45 -0.68
CA LYS A 273 4.00 -19.50 -1.01
C LYS A 273 5.29 -19.47 -0.18
N ASP A 274 5.68 -18.31 0.36
CA ASP A 274 6.94 -18.09 1.07
C ASP A 274 6.75 -18.05 2.60
N ILE A 275 5.50 -18.17 3.07
CA ILE A 275 5.20 -18.29 4.50
C ILE A 275 5.52 -19.73 4.93
N MET A 276 6.49 -19.83 5.84
CA MET A 276 7.03 -21.11 6.29
C MET A 276 5.92 -21.98 6.88
N ASN A 277 5.93 -23.28 6.52
CA ASN A 277 4.97 -24.28 7.00
C ASN A 277 3.50 -23.91 6.70
N MET A 278 3.21 -23.14 5.64
CA MET A 278 1.85 -22.96 5.16
C MET A 278 1.42 -24.20 4.36
N GLU A 279 0.32 -24.84 4.76
CA GLU A 279 -0.25 -25.98 4.02
C GLU A 279 -0.80 -25.51 2.66
N ASP A 280 -0.66 -26.34 1.63
CA ASP A 280 -1.11 -26.04 0.26
C ASP A 280 -2.58 -25.62 0.20
N ARG A 281 -3.46 -26.27 0.97
CA ARG A 281 -4.89 -25.92 1.04
C ARG A 281 -5.13 -24.49 1.53
N ASN A 282 -4.33 -24.03 2.49
CA ASN A 282 -4.45 -22.68 3.05
C ASN A 282 -3.83 -21.66 2.09
N ARG A 283 -2.70 -22.01 1.47
CA ARG A 283 -2.06 -21.20 0.42
C ARG A 283 -3.03 -20.93 -0.74
N THR A 284 -3.59 -21.98 -1.34
CA THR A 284 -4.50 -21.85 -2.49
C THR A 284 -5.76 -21.04 -2.13
N ARG A 285 -6.24 -21.10 -0.89
CA ARG A 285 -7.37 -20.28 -0.44
C ARG A 285 -7.00 -18.79 -0.33
N LEU A 286 -5.82 -18.46 0.16
CA LEU A 286 -5.32 -17.08 0.18
C LEU A 286 -5.08 -16.56 -1.24
N GLU A 287 -4.51 -17.39 -2.11
CA GLU A 287 -4.22 -17.04 -3.52
C GLU A 287 -5.46 -16.87 -4.39
N ARG A 288 -6.61 -17.44 -3.99
CA ARG A 288 -7.91 -17.22 -4.66
C ARG A 288 -8.53 -15.87 -4.34
N GLY A 289 -8.09 -15.22 -3.25
CA GLY A 289 -8.50 -13.86 -2.92
C GLY A 289 -7.74 -12.83 -3.74
N LEU A 290 -7.78 -11.57 -3.30
CA LEU A 290 -7.01 -10.50 -3.92
C LEU A 290 -5.66 -10.35 -3.22
N ILE A 291 -4.57 -10.45 -3.97
CA ILE A 291 -3.22 -10.11 -3.49
C ILE A 291 -2.85 -8.74 -4.07
N ALA A 292 -2.57 -7.78 -3.19
CA ALA A 292 -2.11 -6.46 -3.58
C ALA A 292 -0.72 -6.19 -3.03
N ASP A 293 0.24 -5.98 -3.93
CA ASP A 293 1.62 -5.71 -3.57
C ASP A 293 1.85 -4.22 -3.25
N ILE A 294 2.79 -3.97 -2.34
CA ILE A 294 3.31 -2.65 -2.02
C ILE A 294 4.83 -2.68 -1.98
N THR A 295 5.45 -1.77 -2.72
CA THR A 295 6.91 -1.69 -2.84
C THR A 295 7.43 -0.34 -2.36
N MET A 296 8.75 -0.13 -2.39
CA MET A 296 9.34 1.15 -1.99
C MET A 296 8.89 2.27 -2.95
N PRO A 297 8.40 3.41 -2.44
CA PRO A 297 8.04 4.56 -3.28
C PRO A 297 9.23 5.13 -4.05
N ASP A 298 8.93 5.70 -5.22
CA ASP A 298 9.89 6.47 -6.02
C ASP A 298 10.31 7.78 -5.31
N LEU A 299 11.31 8.47 -5.85
CA LEU A 299 11.85 9.68 -5.19
C LEU A 299 10.78 10.75 -4.99
N GLU A 300 9.90 10.95 -5.99
CA GLU A 300 8.83 11.93 -5.96
C GLU A 300 7.83 11.61 -4.83
N THR A 301 7.37 10.37 -4.75
CA THR A 301 6.46 9.91 -3.70
C THR A 301 7.14 9.97 -2.33
N ARG A 302 8.43 9.65 -2.23
CA ARG A 302 9.20 9.81 -0.97
C ARG A 302 9.27 11.26 -0.50
N ILE A 303 9.46 12.20 -1.42
CA ILE A 303 9.44 13.64 -1.12
C ILE A 303 8.06 14.05 -0.60
N ALA A 304 6.98 13.61 -1.26
CA ALA A 304 5.61 13.89 -0.83
C ALA A 304 5.31 13.32 0.57
N ILE A 305 5.69 12.06 0.84
CA ILE A 305 5.59 11.44 2.16
C ILE A 305 6.37 12.24 3.20
N LEU A 306 7.61 12.62 2.89
CA LEU A 306 8.47 13.34 3.83
C LEU A 306 7.91 14.73 4.15
N ARG A 307 7.38 15.46 3.16
CA ARG A 307 6.70 16.75 3.36
C ARG A 307 5.47 16.60 4.25
N TYR A 308 4.60 15.64 3.94
CA TYR A 308 3.43 15.34 4.74
C TYR A 308 3.81 15.05 6.21
N LYS A 309 4.84 14.22 6.43
CA LYS A 309 5.31 13.91 7.78
C LYS A 309 5.97 15.11 8.47
N ALA A 310 6.68 15.96 7.73
CA ALA A 310 7.26 17.19 8.27
C ALA A 310 6.18 18.15 8.76
N GLU A 311 5.09 18.32 8.00
CA GLU A 311 3.93 19.11 8.41
C GLU A 311 3.27 18.54 9.67
N GLN A 312 3.01 17.22 9.69
CA GLN A 312 2.42 16.55 10.86
C GLN A 312 3.28 16.69 12.13
N PHE A 313 4.61 16.68 11.97
CA PHE A 313 5.54 16.88 13.08
C PHE A 313 5.89 18.34 13.36
N GLN A 314 5.28 19.28 12.62
CA GLN A 314 5.53 20.72 12.69
C GLN A 314 7.02 21.09 12.49
N ILE A 315 7.68 20.38 11.58
CA ILE A 315 9.10 20.57 11.24
C ILE A 315 9.18 21.47 10.02
N ARG A 316 9.88 22.60 10.15
CA ARG A 316 10.29 23.40 8.98
C ARG A 316 11.54 22.78 8.39
N LEU A 317 11.40 22.22 7.19
CA LEU A 317 12.49 21.58 6.46
C LEU A 317 12.73 22.33 5.14
N PRO A 318 13.93 22.88 4.89
CA PRO A 318 14.27 23.47 3.60
C PRO A 318 14.20 22.44 2.48
N GLU A 319 13.87 22.89 1.27
CA GLU A 319 13.65 22.02 0.11
C GLU A 319 14.86 21.12 -0.21
N GLU A 320 16.06 21.68 -0.08
CA GLU A 320 17.32 20.94 -0.28
C GLU A 320 17.49 19.80 0.74
N ALA A 321 17.07 20.02 1.99
CA ALA A 321 17.09 19.01 3.04
C ALA A 321 16.02 17.93 2.81
N VAL A 322 14.82 18.30 2.33
CA VAL A 322 13.77 17.36 1.92
C VAL A 322 14.31 16.42 0.85
N HIS A 323 14.86 16.97 -0.24
CA HIS A 323 15.43 16.20 -1.32
C HIS A 323 16.58 15.29 -0.87
N TYR A 324 17.44 15.77 0.03
CA TYR A 324 18.55 14.99 0.54
C TYR A 324 18.08 13.79 1.36
N ILE A 325 17.20 14.00 2.35
CA ILE A 325 16.66 12.92 3.17
C ILE A 325 15.92 11.89 2.31
N ALA A 326 15.11 12.35 1.35
CA ALA A 326 14.38 11.48 0.43
C ALA A 326 15.30 10.67 -0.49
N ARG A 327 16.48 11.22 -0.85
CA ARG A 327 17.46 10.55 -1.70
C ARG A 327 18.23 9.46 -0.96
N ILE A 328 18.60 9.68 0.31
CA ILE A 328 19.38 8.71 1.10
C ILE A 328 18.50 7.61 1.70
N SER A 329 17.22 7.89 1.97
CA SER A 329 16.31 6.93 2.64
C SER A 329 15.66 5.99 1.61
N LYS A 330 16.37 4.94 1.21
CA LYS A 330 15.96 4.02 0.13
C LYS A 330 15.36 2.70 0.62
N ARG A 331 15.47 2.37 1.91
CA ARG A 331 15.14 1.03 2.43
C ARG A 331 13.68 0.89 2.82
N SER A 332 13.09 1.92 3.43
CA SER A 332 11.70 1.89 3.89
C SER A 332 11.15 3.29 4.19
N ILE A 333 9.83 3.40 4.31
CA ILE A 333 9.19 4.64 4.78
C ILE A 333 9.55 4.90 6.25
N ARG A 334 9.79 3.85 7.04
CA ARG A 334 10.26 4.00 8.43
C ARG A 334 11.63 4.68 8.51
N GLU A 335 12.51 4.47 7.53
CA GLU A 335 13.80 5.14 7.44
C GLU A 335 13.63 6.64 7.15
N LEU A 336 12.75 7.02 6.22
CA LEU A 336 12.39 8.42 5.96
C LEU A 336 11.91 9.11 7.24
N GLU A 337 10.93 8.51 7.92
CA GLU A 337 10.39 9.03 9.18
C GLU A 337 11.45 9.12 10.28
N GLY A 338 12.31 8.11 10.38
CA GLY A 338 13.41 8.08 11.34
C GLY A 338 14.41 9.20 11.10
N ASN A 339 14.77 9.46 9.85
CA ASN A 339 15.69 10.54 9.46
C ASN A 339 15.11 11.92 9.72
N LEU A 340 13.83 12.10 9.42
CA LEU A 340 13.11 13.33 9.76
C LEU A 340 13.08 13.58 11.27
N LYS A 341 12.76 12.55 12.07
CA LYS A 341 12.75 12.64 13.54
C LYS A 341 14.14 12.93 14.11
N LYS A 342 15.20 12.34 13.56
CA LYS A 342 16.59 12.63 13.93
C LYS A 342 16.93 14.11 13.69
N ALA A 343 16.58 14.64 12.53
CA ALA A 343 16.79 16.06 12.21
C ALA A 343 16.05 16.98 13.19
N LYS A 344 14.77 16.67 13.49
CA LYS A 344 13.97 17.39 14.50
C LYS A 344 14.63 17.38 15.87
N MET A 345 14.93 16.19 16.39
CA MET A 345 15.52 16.02 17.72
C MET A 345 16.85 16.80 17.84
N PHE A 346 17.70 16.74 16.82
CA PHE A 346 18.97 17.45 16.85
C PHE A 346 18.79 18.98 16.84
N SER A 347 17.85 19.48 16.02
CA SER A 347 17.48 20.90 15.98
C SER A 347 16.96 21.39 17.34
N GLU A 348 16.07 20.61 17.98
CA GLU A 348 15.52 20.94 19.30
C GLU A 348 16.59 20.94 20.41
N LEU A 349 17.50 19.96 20.40
CA LEU A 349 18.56 19.84 21.41
C LEU A 349 19.63 20.94 21.31
N GLN A 350 19.94 21.40 20.09
CA GLN A 350 20.98 22.41 19.86
C GLN A 350 20.41 23.83 19.71
N GLY A 351 19.07 23.99 19.64
CA GLY A 351 18.43 25.27 19.36
C GLY A 351 18.76 25.82 17.97
N LEU A 352 19.14 24.95 17.02
CA LEU A 352 19.53 25.33 15.67
C LEU A 352 18.37 25.12 14.70
N GLN A 353 18.25 25.97 13.68
CA GLN A 353 17.34 25.72 12.56
C GLN A 353 17.84 24.54 11.73
N ILE A 354 16.92 23.80 11.12
CA ILE A 354 17.30 22.71 10.21
C ILE A 354 17.69 23.31 8.86
N ASP A 355 18.92 23.07 8.44
CA ASP A 355 19.42 23.39 7.10
C ASP A 355 20.03 22.16 6.42
N TYR A 356 20.40 22.31 5.14
CA TYR A 356 20.98 21.23 4.35
C TYR A 356 22.28 20.70 4.95
N ASP A 357 23.19 21.58 5.38
CA ASP A 357 24.51 21.21 5.90
C ASP A 357 24.40 20.43 7.22
N LEU A 358 23.49 20.85 8.10
CA LEU A 358 23.17 20.17 9.33
C LEU A 358 22.66 18.74 9.06
N VAL A 359 21.69 18.61 8.16
CA VAL A 359 21.11 17.31 7.81
C VAL A 359 22.15 16.41 7.16
N LYS A 360 22.96 16.94 6.24
CA LYS A 360 24.05 16.21 5.60
C LYS A 360 25.07 15.72 6.62
N LYS A 361 25.50 16.57 7.55
CA LYS A 361 26.45 16.18 8.63
C LYS A 361 25.84 15.13 9.56
N LEU A 362 24.57 15.30 9.95
CA LEU A 362 23.86 14.40 10.86
C LEU A 362 23.65 13.00 10.24
N LEU A 363 23.35 12.98 8.94
CA LEU A 363 23.00 11.76 8.21
C LEU A 363 24.15 11.25 7.33
N ALA A 364 25.37 11.79 7.47
CA ALA A 364 26.56 11.32 6.75
C ALA A 364 26.84 9.83 6.99
N ASN A 365 26.56 9.33 8.20
CA ASN A 365 26.69 7.89 8.52
C ASN A 365 25.58 7.01 7.92
N HIS A 366 24.51 7.61 7.38
CA HIS A 366 23.53 6.89 6.57
C HIS A 366 23.99 6.72 5.12
N GLU A 367 24.88 7.57 4.61
CA GLU A 367 25.53 7.36 3.30
C GLU A 367 26.52 6.18 3.34
N THR A 368 27.10 5.85 4.50
CA THR A 368 28.23 4.92 4.62
C THR A 368 27.88 3.46 4.92
N HIS A 369 26.59 3.10 5.04
CA HIS A 369 26.17 1.69 5.19
C HIS A 369 25.29 1.16 4.05
N SER A 370 25.19 1.90 2.93
CA SER A 370 24.33 1.57 1.78
C SER A 370 25.05 1.03 0.54
N THR A 371 26.33 0.69 0.63
CA THR A 371 27.04 -0.03 -0.45
C THR A 371 27.58 -1.33 0.10
N ILE A 372 26.95 -2.46 -0.24
CA ILE A 372 27.59 -3.76 -0.06
C ILE A 372 28.91 -3.72 -0.84
N SER A 373 30.04 -4.05 -0.21
CA SER A 373 31.34 -4.04 -0.88
C SER A 373 31.57 -5.35 -1.67
N VAL A 374 32.62 -5.38 -2.48
CA VAL A 374 33.04 -6.62 -3.16
C VAL A 374 33.41 -7.67 -2.10
N GLU A 375 34.06 -7.24 -1.02
CA GLU A 375 34.47 -8.06 0.11
C GLU A 375 33.28 -8.63 0.87
N ASP A 376 32.21 -7.85 1.04
CA ASP A 376 30.97 -8.32 1.69
C ASP A 376 30.28 -9.40 0.86
N ILE A 377 30.20 -9.25 -0.47
CA ILE A 377 29.65 -10.29 -1.35
C ILE A 377 30.55 -11.53 -1.33
N GLN A 378 31.88 -11.36 -1.32
CA GLN A 378 32.82 -12.48 -1.19
C GLN A 378 32.62 -13.26 0.10
N LYS A 379 32.44 -12.55 1.22
CA LYS A 379 32.19 -13.16 2.52
C LYS A 379 30.84 -13.86 2.56
N LEU A 380 29.78 -13.21 2.09
CA LEU A 380 28.43 -13.77 2.06
C LEU A 380 28.39 -15.09 1.27
N VAL A 381 29.00 -15.12 0.08
CA VAL A 381 29.03 -16.34 -0.74
C VAL A 381 29.93 -17.41 -0.14
N ALA A 382 31.04 -17.02 0.50
CA ALA A 382 31.92 -17.93 1.21
C ALA A 382 31.20 -18.64 2.37
N ASP A 383 30.49 -17.87 3.18
CA ASP A 383 29.72 -18.37 4.33
C ASP A 383 28.57 -19.28 3.87
N HIS A 384 27.83 -18.88 2.81
CA HIS A 384 26.70 -19.64 2.26
C HIS A 384 27.09 -21.02 1.74
N PHE A 385 28.21 -21.12 1.03
CA PHE A 385 28.70 -22.39 0.47
C PHE A 385 29.74 -23.09 1.35
N ASN A 386 29.99 -22.57 2.56
CA ASN A 386 30.98 -23.09 3.51
C ASN A 386 32.39 -23.28 2.89
N VAL A 387 32.85 -22.27 2.15
CA VAL A 387 34.20 -22.21 1.54
C VAL A 387 34.97 -21.02 2.11
N LYS A 388 36.31 -21.03 2.03
CA LYS A 388 37.09 -19.86 2.48
C LYS A 388 37.12 -18.79 1.40
N ILE A 389 37.15 -17.52 1.79
CA ILE A 389 37.28 -16.37 0.85
C ILE A 389 38.52 -16.53 -0.04
N ASN A 390 39.63 -17.05 0.50
CA ASN A 390 40.85 -17.31 -0.27
C ASN A 390 40.66 -18.40 -1.34
N ASP A 391 39.78 -19.37 -1.10
CA ASP A 391 39.47 -20.41 -2.08
C ASP A 391 38.75 -19.80 -3.30
N LEU A 392 37.89 -18.80 -3.09
CA LEU A 392 37.24 -18.05 -4.16
C LEU A 392 38.27 -17.32 -5.04
N LYS A 393 39.39 -16.87 -4.49
CA LYS A 393 40.47 -16.18 -5.22
C LYS A 393 41.49 -17.12 -5.87
N SER A 394 41.45 -18.41 -5.53
CA SER A 394 42.43 -19.38 -6.00
C SER A 394 42.30 -19.76 -7.49
N SER A 395 43.30 -20.46 -8.00
CA SER A 395 43.30 -21.06 -9.35
C SER A 395 42.61 -22.43 -9.41
N THR A 396 42.11 -22.96 -8.27
CA THR A 396 41.51 -24.30 -8.23
C THR A 396 40.30 -24.42 -9.15
N ARG A 397 40.19 -25.60 -9.77
CA ARG A 397 39.10 -26.00 -10.68
C ARG A 397 38.10 -26.96 -10.04
N ALA A 398 38.23 -27.23 -8.73
CA ALA A 398 37.30 -28.10 -8.01
C ALA A 398 35.88 -27.52 -8.03
N LYS A 399 34.89 -28.34 -8.44
CA LYS A 399 33.48 -27.93 -8.58
C LYS A 399 32.92 -27.23 -7.32
N PRO A 400 33.20 -27.71 -6.08
CA PRO A 400 32.72 -27.04 -4.85
C PRO A 400 33.24 -25.62 -4.64
N ILE A 401 34.29 -25.20 -5.35
CA ILE A 401 34.87 -23.85 -5.24
C ILE A 401 34.55 -23.03 -6.50
N VAL A 402 34.52 -23.66 -7.67
CA VAL A 402 34.22 -23.00 -8.94
C VAL A 402 32.79 -22.46 -8.97
N VAL A 403 31.80 -23.24 -8.51
CA VAL A 403 30.40 -22.81 -8.55
C VAL A 403 30.16 -21.59 -7.64
N PRO A 404 30.56 -21.59 -6.35
CA PRO A 404 30.44 -20.40 -5.49
C PRO A 404 31.18 -19.19 -6.06
N ARG A 405 32.39 -19.37 -6.62
CA ARG A 405 33.14 -18.29 -7.26
C ARG A 405 32.39 -17.66 -8.43
N GLN A 406 31.79 -18.48 -9.29
CA GLN A 406 31.02 -18.00 -10.44
C GLN A 406 29.79 -17.20 -9.99
N ILE A 407 29.07 -17.70 -8.97
CA ILE A 407 27.94 -17.01 -8.35
C ILE A 407 28.38 -15.67 -7.76
N CYS A 408 29.50 -15.64 -7.04
CA CYS A 408 30.06 -14.41 -6.47
C CYS A 408 30.36 -13.35 -7.53
N MET A 409 30.99 -13.74 -8.65
CA MET A 409 31.25 -12.84 -9.79
C MET A 409 29.96 -12.29 -10.40
N TYR A 410 28.94 -13.14 -10.54
CA TYR A 410 27.63 -12.75 -11.02
C TYR A 410 26.94 -11.74 -10.10
N LEU A 411 26.93 -11.99 -8.78
CA LEU A 411 26.32 -11.08 -7.81
C LEU A 411 27.04 -9.72 -7.77
N ILE A 412 28.37 -9.70 -7.80
CA ILE A 412 29.14 -8.45 -7.90
C ILE A 412 28.79 -7.70 -9.18
N LYS A 413 28.66 -8.38 -10.32
CA LYS A 413 28.25 -7.73 -11.57
C LYS A 413 26.83 -7.18 -11.48
N LYS A 414 25.90 -7.93 -10.89
CA LYS A 414 24.48 -7.57 -10.81
C LYS A 414 24.23 -6.39 -9.87
N PHE A 415 24.81 -6.40 -8.67
CA PHE A 415 24.47 -5.42 -7.62
C PHE A 415 25.45 -4.25 -7.51
N LEU A 416 26.70 -4.39 -7.97
CA LEU A 416 27.73 -3.35 -7.87
C LEU A 416 28.15 -2.75 -9.20
N ASP A 417 27.58 -3.27 -10.30
CA ASP A 417 27.88 -2.91 -11.69
C ASP A 417 29.38 -2.71 -12.00
N LYS A 418 30.24 -3.53 -11.39
CA LYS A 418 31.68 -3.48 -11.63
C LYS A 418 32.03 -3.92 -13.05
N SER A 419 33.13 -3.40 -13.59
CA SER A 419 33.65 -3.84 -14.89
C SER A 419 34.14 -5.30 -14.80
N TYR A 420 34.08 -6.07 -15.90
CA TYR A 420 34.59 -7.45 -15.92
C TYR A 420 36.06 -7.54 -15.52
N THR A 421 36.85 -6.52 -15.85
CA THR A 421 38.26 -6.38 -15.46
C THR A 421 38.44 -6.18 -13.96
N ASP A 422 37.60 -5.34 -13.32
CA ASP A 422 37.71 -5.09 -11.88
C ASP A 422 37.24 -6.30 -11.07
N ILE A 423 36.21 -7.00 -11.54
CA ILE A 423 35.80 -8.28 -10.98
C ILE A 423 36.96 -9.28 -11.09
N GLY A 424 37.60 -9.39 -12.26
CA GLY A 424 38.76 -10.26 -12.47
C GLY A 424 39.90 -10.02 -11.46
N LYS A 425 40.23 -8.75 -11.21
CA LYS A 425 41.23 -8.35 -10.20
C LYS A 425 40.84 -8.83 -8.79
N ALA A 426 39.58 -8.69 -8.40
CA ALA A 426 39.08 -9.11 -7.07
C ALA A 426 39.13 -10.63 -6.83
N PHE A 427 39.26 -11.44 -7.88
CA PHE A 427 39.34 -12.91 -7.81
C PHE A 427 40.72 -13.46 -8.21
N GLY A 428 41.79 -12.77 -7.81
CA GLY A 428 43.17 -13.25 -8.03
C GLY A 428 43.70 -12.98 -9.44
N GLY A 429 43.28 -11.87 -10.05
CA GLY A 429 43.78 -11.44 -11.37
C GLY A 429 43.28 -12.27 -12.55
N LYS A 430 42.04 -12.78 -12.48
CA LYS A 430 41.45 -13.57 -13.57
C LYS A 430 41.10 -12.69 -14.77
N ASP A 431 41.24 -13.25 -15.98
CA ASP A 431 40.89 -12.55 -17.20
C ASP A 431 39.41 -12.18 -17.28
N HIS A 432 39.12 -11.03 -17.89
CA HIS A 432 37.75 -10.54 -18.11
C HIS A 432 36.86 -11.56 -18.85
N THR A 433 37.43 -12.36 -19.77
CA THR A 433 36.74 -13.45 -20.47
C THR A 433 36.31 -14.57 -19.52
N THR A 434 37.11 -14.87 -18.50
CA THR A 434 36.77 -15.84 -17.46
C THR A 434 35.57 -15.37 -16.65
N VAL A 435 35.50 -14.07 -16.34
CA VAL A 435 34.37 -13.47 -15.63
C VAL A 435 33.11 -13.49 -16.48
N MET A 436 33.20 -13.15 -17.77
CA MET A 436 32.06 -13.24 -18.70
C MET A 436 31.52 -14.67 -18.80
N ASN A 437 32.40 -15.66 -18.96
CA ASN A 437 32.02 -17.07 -19.01
C ASN A 437 31.38 -17.55 -17.70
N ALA A 438 31.89 -17.10 -16.54
CA ALA A 438 31.31 -17.39 -15.24
C ALA A 438 29.87 -16.88 -15.14
N ILE A 439 29.63 -15.62 -15.52
CA ILE A 439 28.32 -14.98 -15.47
C ILE A 439 27.32 -15.67 -16.40
N SER A 440 27.72 -15.95 -17.64
CA SER A 440 26.87 -16.68 -18.59
C SER A 440 26.51 -18.07 -18.07
N ARG A 441 27.44 -18.75 -17.40
CA ARG A 441 27.20 -20.09 -16.83
C ARG A 441 26.26 -20.05 -15.64
N VAL A 442 26.31 -19.03 -14.79
CA VAL A 442 25.35 -18.84 -13.69
C VAL A 442 23.94 -18.62 -14.24
N LYS A 443 23.77 -17.81 -15.29
CA LYS A 443 22.46 -17.60 -15.93
C LYS A 443 21.86 -18.90 -16.48
N ILE A 444 22.70 -19.77 -17.07
CA ILE A 444 22.25 -21.10 -17.52
C ILE A 444 21.85 -21.95 -16.31
N LEU A 445 22.68 -22.00 -15.27
CA LEU A 445 22.41 -22.79 -14.05
C LEU A 445 21.09 -22.38 -13.38
N GLN A 446 20.77 -21.08 -13.33
CA GLN A 446 19.47 -20.60 -12.82
C GLN A 446 18.27 -21.18 -13.56
N SER A 447 18.41 -21.50 -14.85
CA SER A 447 17.33 -22.06 -15.67
C SER A 447 17.28 -23.59 -15.66
N THR A 448 18.40 -24.27 -15.41
CA THR A 448 18.52 -25.73 -15.56
C THR A 448 18.57 -26.49 -14.24
N ASP A 449 18.89 -25.83 -13.13
CA ASP A 449 19.12 -26.45 -11.82
C ASP A 449 18.33 -25.70 -10.73
N GLN A 450 17.29 -26.35 -10.20
CA GLN A 450 16.35 -25.76 -9.26
C GLN A 450 16.98 -25.49 -7.88
N ASP A 451 17.94 -26.31 -7.45
CA ASP A 451 18.63 -26.11 -6.18
C ASP A 451 19.61 -24.94 -6.28
N MET A 452 20.31 -24.81 -7.41
CA MET A 452 21.16 -23.65 -7.67
C MET A 452 20.35 -22.36 -7.82
N PHE A 453 19.17 -22.42 -8.44
CA PHE A 453 18.26 -21.29 -8.51
C PHE A 453 17.91 -20.77 -7.10
N LYS A 454 17.50 -21.65 -6.19
CA LYS A 454 17.18 -21.29 -4.80
C LYS A 454 18.35 -20.64 -4.08
N HIS A 455 19.55 -21.22 -4.16
CA HIS A 455 20.72 -20.63 -3.50
C HIS A 455 21.08 -19.24 -4.04
N ILE A 456 20.94 -19.01 -5.35
CA ILE A 456 21.18 -17.70 -5.94
C ILE A 456 20.09 -16.72 -5.48
N GLU A 457 18.82 -17.13 -5.48
CA GLU A 457 17.69 -16.32 -5.01
C GLU A 457 17.82 -15.92 -3.53
N GLU A 458 18.26 -16.84 -2.66
CA GLU A 458 18.55 -16.59 -1.24
C GLU A 458 19.64 -15.51 -1.07
N LEU A 459 20.73 -15.62 -1.83
CA LEU A 459 21.82 -14.65 -1.82
C LEU A 459 21.39 -13.29 -2.39
N GLU A 460 20.63 -13.29 -3.48
CA GLU A 460 20.08 -12.06 -4.08
C GLU A 460 19.13 -11.36 -3.11
N THR A 461 18.26 -12.11 -2.44
CA THR A 461 17.33 -11.59 -1.42
C THR A 461 18.09 -11.00 -0.23
N TYR A 462 19.14 -11.67 0.24
CA TYR A 462 19.97 -11.17 1.33
C TYR A 462 20.66 -9.86 0.94
N ILE A 463 21.23 -9.79 -0.27
CA ILE A 463 21.85 -8.57 -0.79
C ILE A 463 20.80 -7.46 -0.94
N HIS A 464 19.64 -7.75 -1.54
CA HIS A 464 18.52 -6.83 -1.69
C HIS A 464 18.06 -6.26 -0.34
N ASN A 465 17.99 -7.09 0.71
CA ASN A 465 17.63 -6.65 2.06
C ASN A 465 18.69 -5.70 2.67
N ILE A 466 19.96 -5.81 2.27
CA ILE A 466 21.05 -4.93 2.71
C ILE A 466 21.10 -3.64 1.89
N THR A 467 21.00 -3.74 0.57
CA THR A 467 21.20 -2.63 -0.37
C THR A 467 19.92 -1.84 -0.65
N GLY A 468 18.75 -2.45 -0.49
CA GLY A 468 17.46 -1.89 -0.87
C GLY A 468 17.29 -1.69 -2.38
N VAL A 469 18.07 -2.40 -3.21
CA VAL A 469 18.08 -2.33 -4.69
C VAL A 469 17.64 -3.65 -5.28
#